data_AF-A0A6V8MIC7-F1
#
_entry.id   AF-A0A6V8MIC7-F1
#
_cell.length_a   1.000
_cell.length_b   1.000
_cell.length_c   1.000
_cell.angle_alpha   90.00
_cell.angle_beta   90.00
_cell.angle_gamma   90.00
#
_symmetry.space_group_name_H-M   'P 1'
#
loop_
_entity.id
_entity.type
_entity.pdbx_description
1 polymer ?
#
loop_
_entity_poly.entity_id
_entity_poly.type
_entity_poly.pdbx_seq_one_letter_code
_entity_poly.pdbx_strand_id
1 'polypeptide(L)'
;MFKMTLAFLAGAALLMATLPAAGQGPGPAQAPAPQGAGRQPMAQHAGLMRAMMHNPKHLLAMGYHKNLVGFARALERVARQGDTVPRDFARTAVTEMRRSADQMEIYHEEAARDLPAELKAQHAAMAKMMADHLTQMRGELAQLEAVTKADRIDSRQVLAHLDPLFKWCAQMSDGACREGGRFWGGSRHGRQQKGGAPGCGCPESCRGECNCQGCRDCGGADGPRMSQKHRQMVEAFKKQDVEISRLVDQLNRAPKEAQQAIMVDILTRIVRQHEALAPHLTGTAQGQRLGEAAGSPTLTVPDQEDLDGGDDDYGMENEDLNPGDPDPDDLQQDEGMEQPDLPPH
;
A
#
# COMPACT_ATOMS: atom_id res chain seq x y z
N MET A 1 16.46 36.44 -16.00
CA MET A 1 15.21 37.23 -16.00
C MET A 1 14.22 36.53 -16.92
N PHE A 2 13.32 35.71 -16.40
CA PHE A 2 12.17 35.21 -17.16
C PHE A 2 10.94 35.32 -16.26
N LYS A 3 10.07 36.29 -16.59
CA LYS A 3 8.73 36.43 -16.04
C LYS A 3 7.82 35.62 -16.95
N MET A 4 7.07 34.66 -16.40
CA MET A 4 5.98 34.02 -17.12
C MET A 4 4.69 34.23 -16.34
N THR A 5 3.81 34.98 -16.98
CA THR A 5 2.58 35.58 -16.45
C THR A 5 1.46 34.54 -16.45
N LEU A 6 0.78 34.38 -15.30
CA LEU A 6 -0.50 33.66 -15.18
C LEU A 6 -1.61 34.48 -15.84
N ALA A 7 -2.53 33.81 -16.54
CA ALA A 7 -3.85 34.35 -16.84
C ALA A 7 -4.92 33.30 -16.52
N PHE A 8 -5.74 33.62 -15.51
CA PHE A 8 -7.05 33.05 -15.23
C PHE A 8 -8.03 33.42 -16.34
N LEU A 9 -8.95 32.54 -16.71
CA LEU A 9 -10.26 32.94 -17.24
C LEU A 9 -11.32 31.92 -16.87
N ALA A 10 -12.26 32.38 -16.05
CA ALA A 10 -13.52 31.76 -15.71
C ALA A 10 -14.53 31.94 -16.85
N GLY A 11 -15.46 31.01 -16.99
CA GLY A 11 -16.57 31.13 -17.92
C GLY A 11 -17.66 30.10 -17.63
N ALA A 12 -18.58 30.46 -16.74
CA ALA A 12 -19.82 29.72 -16.51
C ALA A 12 -20.88 30.20 -17.51
N ALA A 13 -21.47 29.28 -18.26
CA ALA A 13 -22.63 29.53 -19.11
C ALA A 13 -23.81 28.69 -18.62
N LEU A 14 -24.86 29.39 -18.20
CA LEU A 14 -26.12 28.86 -17.66
C LEU A 14 -27.07 28.54 -18.84
N LEU A 15 -27.54 27.30 -18.95
CA LEU A 15 -28.55 26.89 -19.94
C LEU A 15 -29.74 26.26 -19.20
N MET A 16 -30.86 26.98 -19.22
CA MET A 16 -32.16 26.55 -18.69
C MET A 16 -32.82 25.59 -19.68
N ALA A 17 -33.14 24.37 -19.25
CA ALA A 17 -34.04 23.47 -19.97
C ALA A 17 -35.08 22.89 -19.01
N THR A 18 -36.35 23.13 -19.34
CA THR A 18 -37.57 22.64 -18.68
C THR A 18 -37.82 21.18 -19.01
N LEU A 19 -38.20 20.35 -18.04
CA LEU A 19 -38.73 19.00 -18.27
C LEU A 19 -39.95 18.68 -17.37
N PRO A 20 -40.81 17.74 -17.82
CA PRO A 20 -42.19 17.59 -17.37
C PRO A 20 -42.37 16.60 -16.20
N ALA A 21 -43.52 16.73 -15.55
CA ALA A 21 -43.97 15.91 -14.43
C ALA A 21 -44.46 14.50 -14.85
N ALA A 22 -43.97 13.47 -14.16
CA ALA A 22 -44.55 12.14 -13.96
C ALA A 22 -43.62 11.37 -12.99
N GLY A 23 -44.01 10.51 -12.06
CA GLY A 23 -45.26 9.96 -11.55
C GLY A 23 -44.81 8.87 -10.56
N GLN A 24 -45.27 8.93 -9.31
CA GLN A 24 -44.82 8.03 -8.24
C GLN A 24 -45.44 6.62 -8.40
N GLY A 25 -44.60 5.60 -8.55
CA GLY A 25 -44.97 4.19 -8.49
C GLY A 25 -44.54 3.56 -7.15
N PRO A 26 -45.31 2.59 -6.60
CA PRO A 26 -45.07 1.98 -5.29
C PRO A 26 -43.90 0.97 -5.30
N GLY A 27 -43.10 1.00 -4.23
CA GLY A 27 -41.86 0.24 -4.08
C GLY A 27 -42.04 -1.27 -3.88
N PRO A 28 -41.06 -2.09 -4.32
CA PRO A 28 -41.09 -3.54 -4.18
C PRO A 28 -40.65 -4.00 -2.78
N ALA A 29 -41.29 -5.07 -2.34
CA ALA A 29 -41.08 -5.77 -1.07
C ALA A 29 -39.64 -6.31 -0.91
N GLN A 30 -39.07 -6.12 0.27
CA GLN A 30 -37.79 -6.68 0.70
C GLN A 30 -37.89 -8.20 0.86
N ALA A 31 -37.04 -8.92 0.13
CA ALA A 31 -36.81 -10.35 0.31
C ALA A 31 -35.85 -10.60 1.50
N PRO A 32 -36.01 -11.72 2.23
CA PRO A 32 -35.21 -12.06 3.41
C PRO A 32 -33.75 -12.36 3.07
N ALA A 33 -32.83 -11.82 3.88
CA ALA A 33 -31.39 -11.98 3.74
C ALA A 33 -30.92 -13.44 3.99
N PRO A 34 -30.04 -14.01 3.16
CA PRO A 34 -29.43 -15.31 3.40
C PRO A 34 -28.39 -15.21 4.52
N GLN A 35 -28.75 -15.66 5.72
CA GLN A 35 -27.81 -15.92 6.81
C GLN A 35 -27.12 -17.27 6.56
N GLY A 36 -25.79 -17.25 6.38
CA GLY A 36 -24.98 -18.47 6.46
C GLY A 36 -24.04 -18.76 5.29
N ALA A 37 -23.37 -17.76 4.73
CA ALA A 37 -22.17 -18.02 3.91
C ALA A 37 -20.99 -18.32 4.84
N GLY A 38 -20.63 -19.60 4.89
CA GLY A 38 -19.58 -20.15 5.74
C GLY A 38 -18.21 -19.52 5.52
N ARG A 39 -17.40 -19.56 6.58
CA ARG A 39 -15.96 -19.28 6.58
C ARG A 39 -15.26 -20.14 5.53
N GLN A 40 -15.18 -19.67 4.29
CA GLN A 40 -14.37 -20.30 3.26
C GLN A 40 -12.88 -20.22 3.63
N PRO A 41 -12.09 -21.23 3.22
CA PRO A 41 -10.82 -21.56 3.84
C PRO A 41 -9.72 -20.57 3.46
N MET A 42 -9.21 -19.83 4.45
CA MET A 42 -8.01 -18.97 4.37
C MET A 42 -6.77 -19.68 3.78
N ALA A 43 -6.74 -21.01 3.79
CA ALA A 43 -5.65 -21.82 3.24
C ALA A 43 -5.41 -21.62 1.73
N GLN A 44 -6.47 -21.42 0.93
CA GLN A 44 -6.32 -21.18 -0.53
C GLN A 44 -5.68 -19.82 -0.80
N HIS A 45 -5.92 -18.84 0.07
CA HIS A 45 -5.37 -17.49 -0.04
C HIS A 45 -3.84 -17.46 0.17
N ALA A 46 -3.31 -18.34 1.03
CA ALA A 46 -1.89 -18.41 1.31
C ALA A 46 -1.06 -18.84 0.09
N GLY A 47 -1.59 -19.72 -0.77
CA GLY A 47 -0.94 -20.14 -2.01
C GLY A 47 -0.81 -19.00 -3.01
N LEU A 48 -1.91 -18.25 -3.20
CA LEU A 48 -1.97 -17.09 -4.09
C LEU A 48 -1.00 -15.98 -3.65
N MET A 49 -0.97 -15.66 -2.35
CA MET A 49 -0.06 -14.65 -1.80
C MET A 49 1.41 -15.05 -1.97
N ARG A 50 1.75 -16.35 -1.80
CA ARG A 50 3.10 -16.84 -2.05
C ARG A 50 3.49 -16.67 -3.52
N ALA A 51 2.61 -17.01 -4.46
CA ALA A 51 2.87 -16.82 -5.89
C ALA A 51 3.13 -15.35 -6.24
N MET A 52 2.34 -14.43 -5.70
CA MET A 52 2.57 -12.99 -5.90
C MET A 52 3.86 -12.49 -5.27
N MET A 53 4.26 -12.96 -4.09
CA MET A 53 5.51 -12.56 -3.44
C MET A 53 6.77 -12.95 -4.22
N HIS A 54 6.66 -13.92 -5.14
CA HIS A 54 7.74 -14.27 -6.08
C HIS A 54 7.62 -13.55 -7.43
N ASN A 55 6.51 -12.87 -7.70
CA ASN A 55 6.36 -12.07 -8.91
C ASN A 55 7.23 -10.80 -8.78
N PRO A 56 8.21 -10.58 -9.68
CA PRO A 56 9.09 -9.41 -9.61
C PRO A 56 8.33 -8.08 -9.70
N LYS A 57 7.19 -8.03 -10.41
CA LYS A 57 6.33 -6.84 -10.53
C LYS A 57 5.67 -6.50 -9.21
N HIS A 58 5.17 -7.51 -8.50
CA HIS A 58 4.63 -7.33 -7.15
C HIS A 58 5.71 -6.83 -6.16
N LEU A 59 6.93 -7.36 -6.24
CA LEU A 59 8.05 -6.87 -5.41
C LEU A 59 8.39 -5.41 -5.69
N LEU A 60 8.34 -4.97 -6.95
CA LEU A 60 8.51 -3.57 -7.33
C LEU A 60 7.37 -2.71 -6.77
N ALA A 61 6.11 -3.12 -6.91
CA ALA A 61 4.96 -2.44 -6.34
C ALA A 61 5.11 -2.26 -4.82
N MET A 62 5.56 -3.31 -4.10
CA MET A 62 5.86 -3.24 -2.66
C MET A 62 7.06 -2.34 -2.33
N GLY A 63 8.02 -2.19 -3.25
CA GLY A 63 9.09 -1.20 -3.16
C GLY A 63 8.56 0.23 -3.19
N TYR A 64 7.69 0.53 -4.15
CA TYR A 64 7.04 1.85 -4.24
C TYR A 64 6.11 2.13 -3.06
N HIS A 65 5.39 1.12 -2.57
CA HIS A 65 4.63 1.22 -1.33
C HIS A 65 5.50 1.68 -0.15
N LYS A 66 6.70 1.11 0.02
CA LYS A 66 7.65 1.51 1.08
C LYS A 66 8.14 2.94 0.89
N ASN A 67 8.40 3.36 -0.34
CA ASN A 67 8.83 4.73 -0.63
C ASN A 67 7.73 5.73 -0.22
N LEU A 68 6.47 5.45 -0.60
CA LEU A 68 5.31 6.25 -0.21
C LEU A 68 5.22 6.38 1.32
N VAL A 69 5.25 5.27 2.05
CA VAL A 69 5.24 5.28 3.53
C VAL A 69 6.42 6.04 4.11
N GLY A 70 7.61 5.91 3.50
CA GLY A 70 8.83 6.59 3.90
C GLY A 70 8.69 8.11 3.84
N PHE A 71 8.22 8.64 2.71
CA PHE A 71 7.96 10.07 2.53
C PHE A 71 6.83 10.57 3.43
N ALA A 72 5.74 9.80 3.57
CA ALA A 72 4.63 10.13 4.47
C ALA A 72 5.12 10.29 5.93
N ARG A 73 5.94 9.35 6.43
CA ARG A 73 6.52 9.44 7.78
C ARG A 73 7.52 10.59 7.93
N ALA A 74 8.28 10.90 6.88
CA ALA A 74 9.18 12.05 6.90
C ALA A 74 8.37 13.35 7.02
N LEU A 75 7.29 13.48 6.26
CA LEU A 75 6.37 14.61 6.31
C LEU A 75 5.68 14.74 7.66
N GLU A 76 5.17 13.63 8.20
CA GLU A 76 4.57 13.56 9.53
C GLU A 76 5.52 14.06 10.62
N ARG A 77 6.78 13.59 10.62
CA ARG A 77 7.78 14.02 11.61
C ARG A 77 8.00 15.52 11.59
N VAL A 78 8.10 16.13 10.41
CA VAL A 78 8.29 17.57 10.28
C VAL A 78 7.03 18.32 10.72
N ALA A 79 5.84 17.85 10.35
CA ALA A 79 4.57 18.44 10.79
C ALA A 79 4.39 18.38 12.32
N ARG A 80 4.89 17.34 12.99
CA ARG A 80 4.83 17.24 14.46
C ARG A 80 5.82 18.16 15.19
N GLN A 81 6.82 18.72 14.52
CA GLN A 81 7.86 19.56 15.15
C GLN A 81 7.47 21.04 15.31
N GLY A 82 6.41 21.50 14.64
CA GLY A 82 5.95 22.88 14.74
C GLY A 82 4.62 23.12 14.04
N ASP A 83 4.13 24.35 14.08
CA ASP A 83 2.81 24.70 13.54
C ASP A 83 2.76 24.77 12.00
N THR A 84 3.93 24.82 11.36
CA THR A 84 4.03 24.91 9.90
C THR A 84 5.07 23.99 9.31
N VAL A 85 4.81 23.48 8.11
CA VAL A 85 5.75 22.65 7.36
C VAL A 85 6.50 23.49 6.31
N PRO A 86 7.83 23.33 6.13
CA PRO A 86 8.56 23.98 5.05
C PRO A 86 8.00 23.61 3.67
N ARG A 87 7.67 24.63 2.86
CA ARG A 87 6.95 24.48 1.59
C ARG A 87 7.64 23.56 0.60
N ASP A 88 8.92 23.78 0.36
CA ASP A 88 9.69 23.02 -0.64
C ASP A 88 9.81 21.54 -0.25
N PHE A 89 9.98 21.28 1.05
CA PHE A 89 10.03 19.93 1.59
C PHE A 89 8.68 19.22 1.40
N ALA A 90 7.57 19.87 1.78
CA ALA A 90 6.24 19.29 1.65
C ALA A 90 5.90 18.98 0.19
N ARG A 91 6.14 19.92 -0.73
CA ARG A 91 5.90 19.73 -2.17
C ARG A 91 6.71 18.57 -2.75
N THR A 92 7.99 18.49 -2.39
CA THR A 92 8.87 17.40 -2.86
C THR A 92 8.37 16.05 -2.34
N ALA A 93 8.07 15.97 -1.03
CA ALA A 93 7.55 14.74 -0.42
C ALA A 93 6.24 14.28 -1.08
N VAL A 94 5.28 15.20 -1.29
CA VAL A 94 3.99 14.88 -1.93
C VAL A 94 4.17 14.47 -3.39
N THR A 95 5.06 15.11 -4.12
CA THR A 95 5.39 14.73 -5.51
C THR A 95 5.93 13.30 -5.57
N GLU A 96 6.84 12.93 -4.68
CA GLU A 96 7.40 11.57 -4.64
C GLU A 96 6.40 10.52 -4.12
N MET A 97 5.49 10.90 -3.21
CA MET A 97 4.38 10.02 -2.79
C MET A 97 3.44 9.74 -3.96
N ARG A 98 3.05 10.76 -4.74
CA ARG A 98 2.24 10.60 -5.95
C ARG A 98 2.93 9.71 -6.97
N ARG A 99 4.19 10.00 -7.28
CA ARG A 99 4.99 9.17 -8.19
C ARG A 99 5.04 7.71 -7.75
N SER A 100 5.20 7.47 -6.45
CA SER A 100 5.22 6.10 -5.90
C SER A 100 3.86 5.41 -6.03
N ALA A 101 2.76 6.14 -5.80
CA ALA A 101 1.41 5.62 -6.01
C ALA A 101 1.16 5.22 -7.47
N ASP A 102 1.53 6.10 -8.42
CA ASP A 102 1.36 5.85 -9.86
C ASP A 102 2.17 4.63 -10.32
N GLN A 103 3.42 4.48 -9.86
CA GLN A 103 4.25 3.31 -10.20
C GLN A 103 3.71 2.03 -9.58
N MET A 104 3.21 2.09 -8.34
CA MET A 104 2.60 0.94 -7.67
C MET A 104 1.37 0.42 -8.41
N GLU A 105 0.52 1.31 -8.94
CA GLU A 105 -0.62 0.95 -9.78
C GLU A 105 -0.20 0.22 -11.06
N ILE A 106 0.75 0.81 -11.82
CA ILE A 106 1.28 0.20 -13.04
C ILE A 106 1.78 -1.22 -12.78
N TYR A 107 2.62 -1.40 -11.76
CA TYR A 107 3.19 -2.71 -11.47
C TYR A 107 2.19 -3.71 -10.88
N HIS A 108 1.14 -3.23 -10.20
CA HIS A 108 0.06 -4.09 -9.74
C HIS A 108 -0.79 -4.61 -10.91
N GLU A 109 -1.15 -3.74 -11.86
CA GLU A 109 -1.88 -4.13 -13.07
C GLU A 109 -1.10 -5.11 -13.93
N GLU A 110 0.21 -4.86 -14.10
CA GLU A 110 1.11 -5.78 -14.80
C GLU A 110 1.18 -7.14 -14.08
N ALA A 111 1.32 -7.14 -12.76
CA ALA A 111 1.33 -8.38 -11.97
C ALA A 111 0.02 -9.16 -12.12
N ALA A 112 -1.13 -8.47 -12.14
CA ALA A 112 -2.44 -9.09 -12.33
C ALA A 112 -2.64 -9.66 -13.74
N ARG A 113 -2.08 -9.00 -14.77
CA ARG A 113 -2.13 -9.46 -16.16
C ARG A 113 -1.40 -10.78 -16.36
N ASP A 114 -0.27 -10.96 -15.66
CA ASP A 114 0.58 -12.16 -15.76
C ASP A 114 0.03 -13.37 -14.99
N LEU A 115 -1.07 -13.22 -14.24
CA LEU A 115 -1.69 -14.33 -13.53
C LEU A 115 -2.33 -15.33 -14.52
N PRO A 116 -2.21 -16.65 -14.26
CA PRO A 116 -2.99 -17.69 -14.93
C PRO A 116 -4.50 -17.43 -14.86
N ALA A 117 -5.26 -17.87 -15.86
CA ALA A 117 -6.70 -17.64 -15.95
C ALA A 117 -7.45 -18.18 -14.72
N GLU A 118 -7.02 -19.33 -14.20
CA GLU A 118 -7.59 -19.97 -13.02
C GLU A 118 -7.41 -19.11 -11.76
N LEU A 119 -6.28 -18.40 -11.66
CA LEU A 119 -5.99 -17.52 -10.51
C LEU A 119 -6.59 -16.13 -10.67
N LYS A 120 -6.81 -15.66 -11.91
CA LYS A 120 -7.44 -14.35 -12.17
C LYS A 120 -8.84 -14.24 -11.58
N ALA A 121 -9.66 -15.28 -11.68
CA ALA A 121 -11.01 -15.29 -11.09
C ALA A 121 -10.96 -15.16 -9.55
N GLN A 122 -10.03 -15.87 -8.90
CA GLN A 122 -9.81 -15.76 -7.45
C GLN A 122 -9.22 -14.39 -7.06
N HIS A 123 -8.45 -13.78 -7.97
CA HIS A 123 -7.84 -12.48 -7.78
C HIS A 123 -8.80 -11.31 -8.06
N ALA A 124 -9.91 -11.51 -8.77
CA ALA A 124 -10.81 -10.43 -9.19
C ALA A 124 -11.34 -9.60 -7.98
N ALA A 125 -11.75 -10.28 -6.91
CA ALA A 125 -12.19 -9.62 -5.69
C ALA A 125 -11.07 -8.83 -5.00
N MET A 126 -9.85 -9.37 -4.98
CA MET A 126 -8.67 -8.69 -4.41
C MET A 126 -8.25 -7.51 -5.28
N ALA A 127 -8.23 -7.68 -6.60
CA ALA A 127 -7.92 -6.64 -7.56
C ALA A 127 -8.87 -5.45 -7.43
N LYS A 128 -10.18 -5.73 -7.28
CA LYS A 128 -11.17 -4.68 -7.02
C LYS A 128 -10.89 -3.95 -5.70
N MET A 129 -10.69 -4.68 -4.60
CA MET A 129 -10.35 -4.08 -3.31
C MET A 129 -9.11 -3.20 -3.41
N MET A 130 -8.08 -3.66 -4.11
CA MET A 130 -6.86 -2.91 -4.35
C MET A 130 -7.08 -1.67 -5.23
N ALA A 131 -7.91 -1.74 -6.26
CA ALA A 131 -8.26 -0.59 -7.09
C ALA A 131 -9.03 0.47 -6.28
N ASP A 132 -10.01 0.05 -5.47
CA ASP A 132 -10.75 0.96 -4.57
C ASP A 132 -9.78 1.63 -3.58
N HIS A 133 -8.84 0.85 -3.05
CA HIS A 133 -7.78 1.30 -2.16
C HIS A 133 -6.82 2.31 -2.82
N LEU A 134 -6.39 2.06 -4.06
CA LEU A 134 -5.53 3.00 -4.80
C LEU A 134 -6.27 4.31 -5.09
N THR A 135 -7.55 4.22 -5.44
CA THR A 135 -8.44 5.37 -5.67
C THR A 135 -8.53 6.26 -4.43
N GLN A 136 -8.82 5.67 -3.27
CA GLN A 136 -8.89 6.41 -1.99
C GLN A 136 -7.56 7.09 -1.65
N MET A 137 -6.45 6.36 -1.79
CA MET A 137 -5.11 6.89 -1.55
C MET A 137 -4.78 8.07 -2.47
N ARG A 138 -5.16 8.02 -3.75
CA ARG A 138 -5.00 9.14 -4.69
C ARG A 138 -5.84 10.35 -4.29
N GLY A 139 -7.06 10.12 -3.79
CA GLY A 139 -7.90 11.17 -3.23
C GLY A 139 -7.19 11.94 -2.11
N GLU A 140 -6.65 11.23 -1.13
CA GLU A 140 -5.89 11.85 -0.02
C GLU A 140 -4.63 12.56 -0.49
N LEU A 141 -3.89 11.98 -1.46
CA LEU A 141 -2.70 12.63 -2.03
C LEU A 141 -3.03 13.90 -2.80
N ALA A 142 -4.18 13.96 -3.49
CA ALA A 142 -4.64 15.15 -4.18
C ALA A 142 -5.02 16.27 -3.19
N GLN A 143 -5.70 15.92 -2.09
CA GLN A 143 -6.00 16.87 -1.01
C GLN A 143 -4.72 17.40 -0.35
N LEU A 144 -3.79 16.49 -0.03
CA LEU A 144 -2.49 16.87 0.53
C LEU A 144 -1.70 17.76 -0.42
N GLU A 145 -1.72 17.51 -1.73
CA GLU A 145 -1.10 18.40 -2.70
C GLU A 145 -1.72 19.80 -2.69
N ALA A 146 -3.06 19.90 -2.63
CA ALA A 146 -3.75 21.18 -2.52
C ALA A 146 -3.29 21.97 -1.28
N VAL A 147 -3.15 21.30 -0.14
CA VAL A 147 -2.59 21.89 1.09
C VAL A 147 -1.16 22.41 0.88
N THR A 148 -0.30 21.68 0.14
CA THR A 148 1.08 22.13 -0.13
C THR A 148 1.21 23.27 -1.14
N LYS A 149 0.12 23.67 -1.80
CA LYS A 149 0.11 24.83 -2.69
C LYS A 149 0.02 26.14 -1.92
N ALA A 150 -0.50 26.14 -0.69
CA ALA A 150 -0.56 27.30 0.18
C ALA A 150 0.83 27.94 0.42
N ASP A 151 0.84 29.24 0.71
CA ASP A 151 2.07 29.95 1.08
C ASP A 151 2.53 29.59 2.48
N ARG A 152 1.59 29.28 3.38
CA ARG A 152 1.82 28.75 4.72
C ARG A 152 1.10 27.41 4.86
N ILE A 153 1.86 26.34 5.06
CA ILE A 153 1.33 24.98 5.19
C ILE A 153 1.09 24.69 6.66
N ASP A 154 -0.17 24.54 7.06
CA ASP A 154 -0.55 24.17 8.43
C ASP A 154 -0.24 22.69 8.70
N SER A 155 0.54 22.42 9.74
CA SER A 155 0.91 21.06 10.14
C SER A 155 -0.30 20.18 10.50
N ARG A 156 -1.37 20.75 11.05
CA ARG A 156 -2.59 20.00 11.41
C ARG A 156 -3.32 19.48 10.18
N GLN A 157 -3.40 20.30 9.13
CA GLN A 157 -4.00 19.88 7.86
C GLN A 157 -3.18 18.77 7.21
N VAL A 158 -1.85 18.89 7.21
CA VAL A 158 -0.95 17.83 6.73
C VAL A 158 -1.18 16.53 7.49
N LEU A 159 -1.22 16.57 8.83
CA LEU A 159 -1.47 15.37 9.65
C LEU A 159 -2.85 14.76 9.39
N ALA A 160 -3.88 15.58 9.20
CA ALA A 160 -5.24 15.12 8.92
C ALA A 160 -5.33 14.26 7.65
N HIS A 161 -4.58 14.60 6.59
CA HIS A 161 -4.53 13.80 5.35
C HIS A 161 -3.54 12.62 5.42
N LEU A 162 -2.52 12.70 6.29
CA LEU A 162 -1.57 11.59 6.47
C LEU A 162 -2.17 10.43 7.29
N ASP A 163 -3.07 10.70 8.24
CA ASP A 163 -3.69 9.66 9.08
C ASP A 163 -4.48 8.61 8.26
N PRO A 164 -5.37 8.98 7.32
CA PRO A 164 -6.02 8.04 6.40
C PRO A 164 -5.02 7.23 5.57
N LEU A 165 -3.97 7.89 5.06
CA LEU A 165 -2.90 7.23 4.30
C LEU A 165 -2.19 6.15 5.13
N PHE A 166 -1.88 6.42 6.40
CA PHE A 166 -1.27 5.42 7.27
C PHE A 166 -2.22 4.27 7.62
N LYS A 167 -3.50 4.57 7.87
CA LYS A 167 -4.52 3.55 8.10
C LYS A 167 -4.62 2.60 6.90
N TRP A 168 -4.52 3.14 5.70
CA TRP A 168 -4.49 2.36 4.46
C TRP A 168 -3.22 1.51 4.35
N CYS A 169 -2.04 2.09 4.59
CA CYS A 169 -0.78 1.35 4.53
C CYS A 169 -0.73 0.20 5.56
N ALA A 170 -1.34 0.40 6.73
CA ALA A 170 -1.44 -0.62 7.77
C ALA A 170 -2.34 -1.79 7.34
N GLN A 171 -3.48 -1.53 6.69
CA GLN A 171 -4.38 -2.59 6.22
C GLN A 171 -3.71 -3.54 5.22
N MET A 172 -2.91 -2.98 4.29
CA MET A 172 -2.08 -3.76 3.36
C MET A 172 -1.04 -4.62 4.08
N SER A 173 -0.42 -4.07 5.12
CA SER A 173 0.68 -4.73 5.84
C SER A 173 0.19 -5.81 6.81
N ASP A 174 -0.95 -5.58 7.46
CA ASP A 174 -1.51 -6.46 8.50
C ASP A 174 -2.19 -7.69 7.89
N GLY A 175 -2.74 -7.59 6.68
CA GLY A 175 -3.30 -8.74 5.95
C GLY A 175 -2.25 -9.78 5.55
N ALA A 176 -1.00 -9.37 5.30
CA ALA A 176 0.06 -10.24 4.80
C ALA A 176 0.98 -10.83 5.89
N CYS A 177 0.96 -10.31 7.12
CA CYS A 177 1.97 -10.64 8.14
C CYS A 177 1.42 -11.07 9.52
N ARG A 178 0.09 -11.18 9.70
CA ARG A 178 -0.49 -11.52 11.02
C ARG A 178 -0.21 -12.96 11.48
N GLU A 179 0.19 -13.86 10.58
CA GLU A 179 0.79 -15.16 10.92
C GLU A 179 2.32 -15.09 10.82
N GLY A 180 2.97 -14.51 11.84
CA GLY A 180 4.31 -14.97 12.25
C GLY A 180 5.55 -14.16 11.86
N GLY A 181 5.47 -12.87 11.48
CA GLY A 181 6.67 -12.14 11.03
C GLY A 181 6.84 -10.74 11.61
N ARG A 182 7.71 -10.59 12.62
CA ARG A 182 8.32 -9.31 13.06
C ARG A 182 9.24 -8.73 11.98
N PHE A 183 8.73 -8.43 10.78
CA PHE A 183 9.55 -8.01 9.64
C PHE A 183 9.72 -6.50 9.51
N TRP A 184 8.84 -5.69 10.12
CA TRP A 184 8.96 -4.23 10.05
C TRP A 184 9.43 -3.66 11.39
N GLY A 185 10.72 -3.38 11.45
CA GLY A 185 11.52 -2.95 12.61
C GLY A 185 11.12 -1.62 13.25
N GLY A 186 9.89 -1.52 13.75
CA GLY A 186 9.57 -0.65 14.86
C GLY A 186 9.90 -1.38 16.15
N SER A 187 11.13 -1.24 16.64
CA SER A 187 11.45 -1.63 18.02
C SER A 187 10.59 -0.82 18.97
N ARG A 188 9.43 -1.36 19.37
CA ARG A 188 8.73 -0.92 20.57
C ARG A 188 9.54 -1.34 21.79
N HIS A 189 10.70 -0.72 22.00
CA HIS A 189 11.33 -0.68 23.30
C HIS A 189 10.73 0.49 24.06
N GLY A 190 9.84 0.22 25.01
CA GLY A 190 9.43 1.23 25.98
C GLY A 190 7.99 1.14 26.48
N ARG A 191 7.68 0.11 27.27
CA ARG A 191 7.30 0.25 28.69
C ARG A 191 6.87 -1.11 29.21
N GLN A 192 7.56 -1.54 30.25
CA GLN A 192 7.17 -2.63 31.12
C GLN A 192 5.72 -2.42 31.58
N GLN A 193 4.79 -3.21 31.07
CA GLN A 193 3.69 -3.68 31.91
C GLN A 193 4.14 -5.02 32.50
N LYS A 194 4.51 -4.99 33.79
CA LYS A 194 4.53 -6.17 34.63
C LYS A 194 3.10 -6.70 34.69
N GLY A 195 2.81 -7.75 33.94
CA GLY A 195 1.55 -8.47 33.98
C GLY A 195 1.63 -9.61 32.98
N GLY A 196 1.68 -10.85 33.47
CA GLY A 196 1.97 -12.04 32.68
C GLY A 196 1.09 -12.15 31.43
N ALA A 197 1.71 -12.50 30.31
CA ALA A 197 1.01 -12.73 29.05
C ALA A 197 0.10 -13.97 29.16
N PRO A 198 -1.21 -13.87 28.95
CA PRO A 198 -2.07 -15.02 28.72
C PRO A 198 -1.78 -15.56 27.33
N GLY A 199 -1.30 -16.80 27.22
CA GLY A 199 -1.12 -17.47 25.92
C GLY A 199 0.17 -18.30 25.77
N CYS A 200 1.08 -18.28 26.74
CA CYS A 200 2.16 -19.26 26.76
C CYS A 200 1.56 -20.61 27.17
N GLY A 201 1.38 -21.55 26.23
CA GLY A 201 0.97 -22.93 26.49
C GLY A 201 2.03 -23.76 27.22
N CYS A 202 2.62 -23.20 28.28
CA CYS A 202 3.47 -23.97 29.18
C CYS A 202 2.55 -24.90 29.99
N PRO A 203 2.84 -26.21 30.06
CA PRO A 203 2.09 -27.12 30.91
C PRO A 203 2.09 -26.61 32.35
N GLU A 204 0.98 -26.83 33.07
CA GLU A 204 0.75 -26.32 34.44
C GLU A 204 1.86 -26.68 35.44
N SER A 205 2.65 -27.70 35.15
CA SER A 205 3.82 -28.12 35.92
C SER A 205 4.95 -27.09 35.98
N CYS A 206 4.92 -26.02 35.18
CA CYS A 206 5.95 -24.96 35.20
C CYS A 206 5.59 -23.73 36.06
N ARG A 207 4.44 -23.73 36.77
CA ARG A 207 4.06 -22.67 37.72
C ARG A 207 4.69 -22.95 39.10
N GLY A 208 5.94 -22.55 39.29
CA GLY A 208 6.55 -22.60 40.61
C GLY A 208 7.87 -21.88 40.67
N GLU A 209 8.88 -22.40 39.99
CA GLU A 209 10.25 -21.91 40.11
C GLU A 209 11.01 -22.11 38.80
N CYS A 210 10.50 -21.54 37.70
CA CYS A 210 11.25 -21.54 36.45
C CYS A 210 12.37 -20.49 36.56
N ASN A 211 13.55 -20.92 37.01
CA ASN A 211 14.80 -20.21 36.75
C ASN A 211 15.04 -20.26 35.24
N CYS A 212 14.57 -19.24 34.51
CA CYS A 212 14.58 -19.16 33.05
C CYS A 212 15.98 -19.08 32.40
N GLN A 213 17.04 -19.43 33.12
CA GLN A 213 18.35 -19.69 32.53
C GLN A 213 18.34 -20.96 31.64
N GLY A 214 17.38 -21.88 31.86
CA GLY A 214 17.23 -23.14 31.10
C GLY A 214 16.24 -23.12 29.93
N CYS A 215 15.38 -22.10 29.79
CA CYS A 215 14.42 -22.01 28.68
C CYS A 215 15.04 -21.38 27.42
N ARG A 216 16.24 -21.85 27.01
CA ARG A 216 16.80 -21.50 25.69
C ARG A 216 16.07 -22.19 24.53
N ASP A 217 15.31 -23.24 24.82
CA ASP A 217 14.69 -24.08 23.79
C ASP A 217 13.19 -23.83 23.59
N CYS A 218 12.58 -22.95 24.39
CA CYS A 218 11.14 -22.69 24.36
C CYS A 218 10.86 -21.25 23.88
N GLY A 219 11.16 -20.96 22.61
CA GLY A 219 10.58 -19.82 21.92
C GLY A 219 11.57 -18.83 21.30
N GLY A 220 11.92 -19.08 20.04
CA GLY A 220 11.80 -18.01 19.05
C GLY A 220 13.06 -17.48 18.38
N ALA A 221 14.18 -18.22 18.40
CA ALA A 221 15.34 -17.93 17.52
C ALA A 221 15.29 -18.70 16.19
N ASP A 222 14.44 -19.72 16.08
CA ASP A 222 14.20 -20.45 14.84
C ASP A 222 13.10 -19.78 14.02
N GLY A 223 13.35 -18.52 13.60
CA GLY A 223 12.77 -18.06 12.34
C GLY A 223 13.18 -19.04 11.22
N PRO A 224 12.43 -19.14 10.11
CA PRO A 224 12.76 -20.06 9.02
C PRO A 224 14.25 -19.96 8.73
N ARG A 225 14.99 -21.06 8.94
CA ARG A 225 16.46 -21.10 8.85
C ARG A 225 16.86 -20.57 7.49
N MET A 226 17.16 -19.27 7.41
CA MET A 226 17.72 -18.69 6.20
C MET A 226 19.00 -19.46 5.93
N SER A 227 19.08 -20.05 4.74
CA SER A 227 20.21 -20.86 4.34
C SER A 227 21.50 -20.08 4.61
N GLN A 228 22.55 -20.77 5.01
CA GLN A 228 23.85 -20.12 5.27
C GLN A 228 24.28 -19.25 4.09
N LYS A 229 23.96 -19.68 2.85
CA LYS A 229 24.15 -18.91 1.62
C LYS A 229 23.38 -17.59 1.62
N HIS A 230 22.09 -17.59 1.96
CA HIS A 230 21.30 -16.37 2.04
C HIS A 230 21.81 -15.42 3.14
N ARG A 231 22.25 -15.95 4.29
CA ARG A 231 22.89 -15.12 5.34
C ARG A 231 24.18 -14.46 4.86
N GLN A 232 25.08 -15.20 4.23
CA GLN A 232 26.33 -14.66 3.68
C GLN A 232 26.06 -13.59 2.62
N MET A 233 25.06 -13.83 1.77
CA MET A 233 24.60 -12.88 0.77
C MET A 233 24.12 -11.58 1.42
N VAL A 234 23.19 -11.63 2.38
CA VAL A 234 22.67 -10.44 3.07
C VAL A 234 23.79 -9.66 3.77
N GLU A 235 24.74 -10.33 4.39
CA GLU A 235 25.91 -9.65 5.00
C GLU A 235 26.82 -8.99 3.96
N ALA A 236 27.02 -9.62 2.79
CA ALA A 236 27.75 -9.00 1.68
C ALA A 236 27.04 -7.73 1.17
N PHE A 237 25.70 -7.76 1.07
CA PHE A 237 24.90 -6.58 0.70
C PHE A 237 25.03 -5.45 1.71
N LYS A 238 24.87 -5.74 3.00
CA LYS A 238 25.05 -4.73 4.06
C LYS A 238 26.43 -4.07 3.97
N LYS A 239 27.48 -4.84 3.70
CA LYS A 239 28.82 -4.30 3.55
C LYS A 239 28.93 -3.36 2.34
N GLN A 240 28.34 -3.72 1.20
CA GLN A 240 28.32 -2.87 0.01
C GLN A 240 27.50 -1.59 0.23
N ASP A 241 26.35 -1.68 0.88
CA ASP A 241 25.51 -0.52 1.20
C ASP A 241 26.25 0.49 2.11
N VAL A 242 27.04 0.00 3.07
CA VAL A 242 27.91 0.86 3.90
C VAL A 242 28.98 1.56 3.07
N GLU A 243 29.58 0.87 2.09
CA GLU A 243 30.58 1.47 1.19
C GLU A 243 29.95 2.52 0.26
N ILE A 244 28.78 2.23 -0.33
CA ILE A 244 28.04 3.19 -1.15
C ILE A 244 27.65 4.41 -0.33
N SER A 245 27.13 4.22 0.89
CA SER A 245 26.77 5.32 1.79
C SER A 245 27.97 6.22 2.07
N ARG A 246 29.14 5.64 2.31
CA ARG A 246 30.39 6.39 2.50
C ARG A 246 30.82 7.17 1.25
N LEU A 247 30.57 6.66 0.05
CA LEU A 247 30.85 7.37 -1.19
C LEU A 247 29.87 8.51 -1.43
N VAL A 248 28.59 8.35 -1.07
CA VAL A 248 27.61 9.44 -1.11
C VAL A 248 28.00 10.56 -0.15
N ASP A 249 28.47 10.22 1.05
CA ASP A 249 29.01 11.22 1.99
C ASP A 249 30.24 11.95 1.43
N GLN A 250 31.12 11.23 0.73
CA GLN A 250 32.28 11.83 0.04
C GLN A 250 31.83 12.73 -1.11
N LEU A 251 30.87 12.30 -1.92
CA LEU A 251 30.29 13.06 -3.03
C LEU A 251 29.78 14.42 -2.53
N ASN A 252 29.05 14.43 -1.42
CA ASN A 252 28.48 15.64 -0.83
C ASN A 252 29.52 16.61 -0.27
N ARG A 253 30.72 16.13 0.10
CA ARG A 253 31.81 16.95 0.66
C ARG A 253 32.87 17.33 -0.38
N ALA A 254 32.91 16.62 -1.51
CA ALA A 254 33.91 16.83 -2.55
C ALA A 254 33.66 18.12 -3.35
N PRO A 255 34.74 18.77 -3.83
CA PRO A 255 34.61 19.89 -4.77
C PRO A 255 33.97 19.41 -6.08
N LYS A 256 33.31 20.31 -6.82
CA LYS A 256 32.50 19.97 -8.00
C LYS A 256 33.26 19.14 -9.04
N GLU A 257 34.55 19.41 -9.20
CA GLU A 257 35.43 18.72 -10.16
C GLU A 257 35.66 17.24 -9.80
N ALA A 258 35.60 16.89 -8.51
CA ALA A 258 35.75 15.52 -8.02
C ALA A 258 34.41 14.77 -7.90
N GLN A 259 33.28 15.50 -7.87
CA GLN A 259 31.95 14.89 -7.71
C GLN A 259 31.62 13.93 -8.85
N GLN A 260 31.97 14.27 -10.09
CA GLN A 260 31.68 13.41 -11.24
C GLN A 260 32.40 12.06 -11.15
N ALA A 261 33.67 12.04 -10.73
CA ALA A 261 34.43 10.79 -10.57
C ALA A 261 33.84 9.90 -9.46
N ILE A 262 33.41 10.51 -8.34
CA ILE A 262 32.78 9.78 -7.23
C ILE A 262 31.42 9.21 -7.67
N MET A 263 30.64 9.98 -8.43
CA MET A 263 29.37 9.51 -8.99
C MET A 263 29.54 8.28 -9.89
N VAL A 264 30.56 8.28 -10.75
CA VAL A 264 30.87 7.12 -11.61
C VAL A 264 31.27 5.89 -10.78
N ASP A 265 32.03 6.06 -9.69
CA ASP A 265 32.37 4.94 -8.80
C ASP A 265 31.13 4.36 -8.10
N ILE A 266 30.23 5.22 -7.62
CA ILE A 266 28.95 4.81 -7.03
C ILE A 266 28.13 3.99 -8.04
N LEU A 267 27.93 4.50 -9.25
CA LEU A 267 27.17 3.82 -10.30
C LEU A 267 27.79 2.47 -10.67
N THR A 268 29.12 2.43 -10.81
CA THR A 268 29.84 1.19 -11.13
C THR A 268 29.64 0.14 -10.05
N ARG A 269 29.64 0.53 -8.77
CA ARG A 269 29.39 -0.38 -7.65
C ARG A 269 27.96 -0.89 -7.61
N ILE A 270 26.97 -0.03 -7.87
CA ILE A 270 25.55 -0.42 -7.95
C ILE A 270 25.33 -1.43 -9.08
N VAL A 271 25.92 -1.21 -10.26
CA VAL A 271 25.81 -2.16 -11.39
C VAL A 271 26.43 -3.51 -11.03
N ARG A 272 27.64 -3.52 -10.46
CA ARG A 272 28.29 -4.77 -10.00
C ARG A 272 27.48 -5.49 -8.92
N GLN A 273 26.86 -4.75 -8.00
CA GLN A 273 25.96 -5.29 -6.99
C GLN A 273 24.74 -5.97 -7.65
N HIS A 274 24.20 -5.37 -8.71
CA HIS A 274 23.10 -5.95 -9.48
C HIS A 274 23.51 -7.21 -10.26
N GLU A 275 24.69 -7.22 -10.88
CA GLU A 275 25.24 -8.39 -11.57
C GLU A 275 25.46 -9.57 -10.60
N ALA A 276 25.92 -9.29 -9.38
CA ALA A 276 26.08 -10.32 -8.34
C ALA A 276 24.73 -10.90 -7.84
N LEU A 277 23.63 -10.13 -7.95
CA LEU A 277 22.28 -10.58 -7.61
C LEU A 277 21.64 -11.43 -8.70
N ALA A 278 21.94 -11.14 -9.97
CA ALA A 278 21.30 -11.77 -11.13
C ALA A 278 21.22 -13.32 -11.05
N PRO A 279 22.29 -14.08 -10.73
CA PRO A 279 22.22 -15.55 -10.68
C PRO A 279 21.31 -16.09 -9.56
N HIS A 280 21.08 -15.31 -8.50
CA HIS A 280 20.19 -15.71 -7.41
C HIS A 280 18.72 -15.49 -7.75
N LEU A 281 18.43 -14.43 -8.51
CA LEU A 281 17.09 -14.14 -9.02
C LEU A 281 16.67 -15.13 -10.11
N THR A 282 17.60 -15.59 -10.95
CA THR A 282 17.31 -16.57 -12.01
C THR A 282 17.30 -18.02 -11.50
N GLY A 283 18.21 -18.38 -10.57
CA GLY A 283 18.30 -19.74 -10.03
C GLY A 283 17.08 -20.17 -9.20
N THR A 284 16.38 -19.21 -8.58
CA THR A 284 15.12 -19.49 -7.86
C THR A 284 13.96 -19.78 -8.82
N ALA A 285 13.91 -19.15 -10.00
CA ALA A 285 12.91 -19.43 -11.02
C ALA A 285 13.09 -20.80 -11.70
N GLN A 286 14.33 -21.25 -11.90
CA GLN A 286 14.62 -22.52 -12.59
C GLN A 286 14.49 -23.76 -11.68
N GLY A 287 14.77 -23.62 -10.38
CA GLY A 287 14.62 -24.71 -9.40
C GLY A 287 13.16 -25.13 -9.15
N GLN A 288 12.20 -24.23 -9.35
CA GLN A 288 10.78 -24.55 -9.20
C GLN A 288 10.22 -25.32 -10.41
N ARG A 289 10.68 -25.04 -11.64
CA ARG A 289 10.24 -25.76 -12.84
C ARG A 289 10.66 -27.24 -12.89
N LEU A 290 11.72 -27.62 -12.18
CA LEU A 290 12.19 -29.02 -12.14
C LEU A 290 11.55 -29.83 -10.99
N GLY A 291 10.82 -29.20 -10.07
CA GLY A 291 10.11 -29.86 -8.98
C GLY A 291 8.74 -30.43 -9.37
N GLU A 292 8.13 -29.97 -10.46
CA GLU A 292 6.84 -30.48 -10.95
C GLU A 292 6.97 -31.70 -11.87
N ALA A 293 8.17 -32.07 -12.30
CA ALA A 293 8.39 -33.21 -13.20
C ALA A 293 8.58 -34.55 -12.48
N ALA A 294 8.60 -34.59 -11.14
CA ALA A 294 8.81 -35.82 -10.37
C ALA A 294 7.57 -36.18 -9.53
N GLY A 295 6.59 -36.81 -10.20
CA GLY A 295 5.68 -37.76 -9.59
C GLY A 295 4.57 -37.20 -8.68
N SER A 296 3.54 -36.60 -9.28
CA SER A 296 2.19 -36.71 -8.70
C SER A 296 1.50 -37.94 -9.30
N PRO A 297 0.92 -38.84 -8.49
CA PRO A 297 0.14 -39.96 -9.00
C PRO A 297 -1.06 -39.41 -9.77
N THR A 298 -1.19 -39.83 -11.02
CA THR A 298 -2.32 -39.57 -11.89
C THR A 298 -3.61 -40.02 -11.19
N LEU A 299 -4.38 -39.07 -10.66
CA LEU A 299 -5.78 -39.26 -10.36
C LEU A 299 -6.52 -39.25 -11.70
N THR A 300 -6.85 -40.44 -12.19
CA THR A 300 -7.81 -40.64 -13.28
C THR A 300 -9.15 -40.05 -12.84
N VAL A 301 -9.49 -38.88 -13.38
CA VAL A 301 -10.83 -38.34 -13.35
C VAL A 301 -11.64 -39.14 -14.37
N PRO A 302 -12.78 -39.75 -13.99
CA PRO A 302 -13.63 -40.44 -14.96
C PRO A 302 -14.24 -39.43 -15.94
N ASP A 303 -14.34 -39.85 -17.20
CA ASP A 303 -14.98 -39.15 -18.30
C ASP A 303 -16.31 -38.52 -17.89
N GLN A 304 -16.36 -37.19 -18.00
CA GLN A 304 -17.59 -36.42 -17.94
C GLN A 304 -17.87 -35.91 -19.35
N GLU A 305 -18.42 -36.82 -20.16
CA GLU A 305 -19.07 -36.50 -21.42
C GLU A 305 -20.38 -35.75 -21.14
N ASP A 306 -20.71 -34.84 -22.04
CA ASP A 306 -22.02 -34.20 -22.25
C ASP A 306 -22.48 -33.12 -21.26
N LEU A 307 -22.03 -31.87 -21.48
CA LEU A 307 -22.91 -30.71 -21.37
C LEU A 307 -22.65 -29.76 -22.56
N ASP A 308 -23.39 -30.07 -23.63
CA ASP A 308 -23.73 -29.22 -24.74
C ASP A 308 -24.68 -28.08 -24.29
N GLY A 309 -24.55 -26.90 -24.89
CA GLY A 309 -25.56 -25.84 -24.87
C GLY A 309 -25.27 -24.62 -24.00
N GLY A 310 -24.93 -23.50 -24.64
CA GLY A 310 -24.96 -22.18 -24.01
C GLY A 310 -24.31 -21.09 -24.87
N ASP A 311 -24.90 -20.80 -26.03
CA ASP A 311 -24.64 -19.56 -26.78
C ASP A 311 -25.22 -18.37 -26.00
N ASP A 312 -24.39 -17.70 -25.19
CA ASP A 312 -24.77 -16.46 -24.53
C ASP A 312 -23.86 -15.32 -25.01
N ASP A 313 -24.39 -14.63 -26.02
CA ASP A 313 -23.98 -13.33 -26.51
C ASP A 313 -24.01 -12.28 -25.37
N TYR A 314 -22.85 -11.87 -24.88
CA TYR A 314 -22.72 -10.71 -23.97
C TYR A 314 -22.05 -9.54 -24.70
N GLY A 315 -22.81 -8.91 -25.59
CA GLY A 315 -22.63 -7.51 -25.93
C GLY A 315 -23.06 -6.64 -24.76
N MET A 316 -22.11 -6.20 -23.93
CA MET A 316 -22.33 -5.14 -22.94
C MET A 316 -21.60 -3.89 -23.40
N GLU A 317 -22.34 -3.01 -24.07
CA GLU A 317 -22.00 -1.62 -24.28
C GLU A 317 -21.88 -0.94 -22.91
N ASN A 318 -20.66 -0.52 -22.55
CA ASN A 318 -20.43 0.31 -21.38
C ASN A 318 -20.58 1.77 -21.79
N GLU A 319 -21.79 2.30 -21.71
CA GLU A 319 -22.02 3.74 -21.62
C GLU A 319 -22.57 4.07 -20.23
N ASP A 320 -22.05 5.18 -19.68
CA ASP A 320 -22.59 5.95 -18.55
C ASP A 320 -22.36 5.44 -17.12
N LEU A 321 -21.14 5.68 -16.63
CA LEU A 321 -20.89 5.95 -15.21
C LEU A 321 -20.26 7.34 -15.06
N ASN A 322 -21.11 8.36 -14.95
CA ASN A 322 -20.75 9.66 -14.40
C ASN A 322 -21.04 9.64 -12.88
N PRO A 323 -20.04 9.78 -12.00
CA PRO A 323 -20.24 9.74 -10.55
C PRO A 323 -20.92 11.02 -10.06
N GLY A 324 -21.91 10.83 -9.18
CA GLY A 324 -22.77 11.89 -8.66
C GLY A 324 -22.05 12.98 -7.86
N ASP A 325 -22.44 14.21 -8.13
CA ASP A 325 -22.23 15.36 -7.25
C ASP A 325 -23.20 15.29 -6.05
N PRO A 326 -22.79 15.76 -4.86
CA PRO A 326 -23.62 15.79 -3.67
C PRO A 326 -24.72 16.87 -3.75
N ASP A 327 -25.94 16.52 -3.33
CA ASP A 327 -27.08 17.43 -3.20
C ASP A 327 -26.79 18.57 -2.19
N PRO A 328 -26.94 19.85 -2.59
CA PRO A 328 -26.72 21.01 -1.74
C PRO A 328 -27.96 21.51 -0.95
N ASP A 329 -29.07 20.77 -0.95
CA ASP A 329 -30.35 21.28 -0.43
C ASP A 329 -30.75 20.85 0.98
N ASP A 330 -29.88 20.16 1.72
CA ASP A 330 -30.14 19.91 3.15
C ASP A 330 -29.43 20.96 4.03
N LEU A 331 -30.27 21.81 4.65
CA LEU A 331 -30.05 22.66 5.83
C LEU A 331 -29.82 24.16 5.58
N GLN A 332 -30.80 24.83 4.96
CA GLN A 332 -31.26 26.14 5.44
C GLN A 332 -32.51 25.96 6.31
N GLN A 333 -32.37 26.25 7.61
CA GLN A 333 -33.45 26.74 8.48
C GLN A 333 -32.84 27.10 9.84
N ASP A 334 -32.54 28.38 10.07
CA ASP A 334 -33.01 29.10 11.27
C ASP A 334 -32.72 30.62 11.09
N GLU A 335 -33.76 31.37 10.74
CA GLU A 335 -33.76 32.83 10.80
C GLU A 335 -34.27 33.27 12.18
N GLY A 336 -33.55 34.16 12.84
CA GLY A 336 -34.14 35.01 13.88
C GLY A 336 -33.23 35.24 15.08
N MET A 337 -32.40 36.29 15.03
CA MET A 337 -32.00 36.96 16.27
C MET A 337 -31.83 38.47 16.07
N GLU A 338 -32.72 39.19 16.76
CA GLU A 338 -32.83 40.63 16.94
C GLU A 338 -31.49 41.34 17.16
N GLN A 339 -31.32 42.48 16.47
CA GLN A 339 -30.29 43.47 16.80
C GLN A 339 -30.74 44.32 18.00
N PRO A 340 -29.93 44.44 19.07
CA PRO A 340 -30.16 45.46 20.08
C PRO A 340 -29.57 46.81 19.66
N ASP A 341 -30.41 47.85 19.79
CA ASP A 341 -30.07 49.26 19.66
C ASP A 341 -28.88 49.67 20.54
N LEU A 342 -27.89 50.31 19.93
CA LEU A 342 -26.81 51.01 20.63
C LEU A 342 -27.19 52.49 20.84
N PRO A 343 -27.06 53.04 22.06
CA PRO A 343 -27.28 54.46 22.30
C PRO A 343 -26.08 55.31 21.83
N PRO A 344 -26.31 56.60 21.51
CA PRO A 344 -25.27 57.50 21.04
C PRO A 344 -24.50 58.11 22.21
N HIS A 345 -23.16 58.11 22.15
CA HIS A 345 -22.31 59.15 22.72
C HIS A 345 -20.97 59.25 21.98
#